data_AF-A0A920T0G6-F1
#
_entry.id   AF-A0A920T0G6-F1
#
_cell.length_a   1.000
_cell.length_b   1.000
_cell.length_c   1.000
_cell.angle_alpha   90.00
_cell.angle_beta   90.00
_cell.angle_gamma   90.00
#
_symmetry.space_group_name_H-M   'P 1'
#
loop_
_entity.id
_entity.type
_entity.pdbx_description
1 polymer ?
#
loop_
_entity_poly.entity_id
_entity_poly.type
_entity_poly.pdbx_seq_one_letter_code
_entity_poly.pdbx_strand_id
1 'polypeptide(L)'
;MLDTMFDAPLRMVDFRHESGAVHAADSYSRILKKGAVMLSTTPGHANALPALANAIHSEAPVINIAGSAESPNLGRGAMQDLIRLMLLNRLRRGHGKFRHLHEFLSTLPWLLGRP
;
A
#
# COMPACT_ATOMS: atom_id res chain seq x y z
N MET A 1 12.80 4.34 -3.24
CA MET A 1 12.13 3.06 -2.94
C MET A 1 12.07 2.20 -4.19
N LEU A 2 11.40 2.64 -5.26
CA LEU A 2 11.35 1.88 -6.51
C LEU A 2 12.75 1.56 -7.06
N ASP A 3 13.65 2.55 -7.07
CA ASP A 3 15.04 2.35 -7.49
C ASP A 3 15.75 1.24 -6.69
N THR A 4 15.56 1.23 -5.36
CA THR A 4 16.13 0.19 -4.48
C THR A 4 15.51 -1.19 -4.73
N MET A 5 14.26 -1.25 -5.18
CA MET A 5 13.56 -2.50 -5.48
C MET A 5 13.92 -3.03 -6.87
N PHE A 6 14.48 -2.19 -7.74
CA PHE A 6 14.93 -2.60 -9.07
C PHE A 6 16.05 -3.64 -9.00
N ASP A 7 16.96 -3.49 -8.04
CA ASP A 7 18.06 -4.43 -7.80
C ASP A 7 17.70 -5.57 -6.85
N ALA A 8 16.49 -5.56 -6.27
CA ALA A 8 16.03 -6.61 -5.38
C ALA A 8 15.60 -7.85 -6.18
N PRO A 9 15.70 -9.06 -5.61
CA PRO A 9 15.20 -10.30 -6.23
C PRO A 9 13.66 -10.39 -6.16
N LEU A 10 12.98 -9.33 -6.61
CA LEU A 10 11.53 -9.17 -6.63
C LEU A 10 11.06 -9.07 -8.08
N ARG A 11 9.96 -9.76 -8.39
CA ARG A 11 9.30 -9.59 -9.69
C ARG A 11 8.41 -8.35 -9.64
N MET A 12 8.80 -7.31 -10.37
CA MET A 12 7.96 -6.13 -10.58
C MET A 12 7.03 -6.32 -11.77
N VAL A 13 5.78 -5.89 -11.62
CA VAL A 13 4.76 -5.89 -12.67
C VAL A 13 4.12 -4.51 -12.69
N ASP A 14 4.28 -3.80 -13.80
CA ASP A 14 3.67 -2.48 -14.02
C ASP A 14 2.21 -2.61 -14.44
N PHE A 15 1.40 -1.64 -14.03
CA PHE A 15 0.02 -1.51 -14.44
C PHE A 15 -0.26 -0.07 -14.83
N ARG A 16 -1.09 0.10 -15.85
CA ARG A 16 -1.48 1.41 -16.38
C ARG A 16 -2.37 2.21 -15.41
N HIS A 17 -2.98 1.55 -14.43
CA HIS A 17 -3.86 2.17 -13.44
C HIS A 17 -3.73 1.43 -12.10
N GLU A 18 -3.77 2.17 -10.98
CA GLU A 18 -3.54 1.61 -9.65
C GLU A 18 -4.63 0.62 -9.23
N SER A 19 -5.88 0.85 -9.62
CA SER A 19 -6.95 -0.12 -9.40
C SER A 19 -6.67 -1.47 -10.07
N GLY A 20 -6.08 -1.47 -11.27
CA GLY A 20 -5.66 -2.68 -11.98
C GLY A 20 -4.57 -3.44 -11.23
N ALA A 21 -3.59 -2.71 -10.67
CA ALA A 21 -2.55 -3.31 -9.85
C ALA A 21 -3.13 -4.00 -8.61
N VAL A 22 -4.09 -3.38 -7.93
CA VAL A 22 -4.72 -3.97 -6.74
C VAL A 22 -5.58 -5.18 -7.08
N HIS A 23 -6.35 -5.15 -8.18
CA HIS A 23 -7.13 -6.33 -8.61
C HIS A 23 -6.25 -7.52 -8.98
N ALA A 24 -5.11 -7.25 -9.62
CA ALA A 24 -4.11 -8.29 -9.90
C ALA A 24 -3.49 -8.83 -8.61
N ALA A 25 -3.15 -7.96 -7.64
CA ALA A 25 -2.62 -8.36 -6.34
C ALA A 25 -3.61 -9.20 -5.52
N ASP A 26 -4.89 -8.80 -5.48
CA ASP A 26 -5.99 -9.55 -4.87
C ASP A 26 -6.06 -10.96 -5.45
N SER A 27 -6.20 -11.06 -6.78
CA SER A 27 -6.29 -12.34 -7.50
C SER A 27 -5.05 -13.21 -7.28
N TYR A 28 -3.85 -12.65 -7.47
CA TYR A 28 -2.58 -13.34 -7.28
C TYR A 28 -2.45 -13.90 -5.86
N SER A 29 -2.76 -13.07 -4.87
CA SER A 29 -2.57 -13.42 -3.47
C SER A 29 -3.46 -14.58 -3.02
N ARG A 30 -4.71 -14.59 -3.51
CA ARG A 30 -5.69 -15.63 -3.22
C ARG A 30 -5.42 -16.92 -3.98
N ILE A 31 -5.10 -16.85 -5.26
CA ILE A 31 -4.82 -18.03 -6.10
C ILE A 31 -3.57 -18.76 -5.60
N LEU A 32 -2.49 -18.01 -5.32
CA LEU A 32 -1.21 -18.60 -4.95
C LEU A 32 -1.01 -18.74 -3.44
N LYS A 33 -1.96 -18.26 -2.63
CA LYS A 33 -1.88 -18.23 -1.16
C LYS A 33 -0.57 -17.58 -0.66
N LYS A 34 -0.17 -16.48 -1.31
CA LYS A 34 1.03 -15.68 -0.98
C LYS A 34 0.64 -14.22 -0.83
N GLY A 35 1.31 -13.49 0.04
CA GLY A 35 1.10 -12.04 0.14
C GLY A 35 1.48 -11.33 -1.17
N ALA A 36 0.75 -10.27 -1.50
CA ALA A 36 1.09 -9.38 -2.62
C ALA A 36 1.35 -7.96 -2.08
N VAL A 37 2.31 -7.26 -2.70
CA VAL A 37 2.64 -5.87 -2.37
C VAL A 37 2.34 -5.00 -3.57
N MET A 38 1.62 -3.90 -3.36
CA MET A 38 1.37 -2.87 -4.36
C MET A 38 2.04 -1.57 -3.91
N LEU A 39 2.68 -0.89 -4.87
CA LEU A 39 3.37 0.38 -4.66
C LEU A 39 2.66 1.48 -5.44
N SER A 40 2.43 2.63 -4.82
CA SER A 40 1.88 3.82 -5.49
C SER A 40 2.47 5.12 -4.94
N THR A 41 2.31 6.20 -5.71
CA THR A 41 2.52 7.56 -5.19
C THR A 41 1.26 8.01 -4.45
N THR A 42 1.33 9.15 -3.76
CA THR A 42 0.20 9.63 -2.95
C THR A 42 -1.11 9.75 -3.72
N PRO A 43 -1.20 10.36 -4.94
CA PRO A 43 -2.43 10.35 -5.73
C PRO A 43 -2.87 8.95 -6.16
N GLY A 44 -1.91 8.09 -6.48
CA GLY A 44 -2.17 6.69 -6.85
C GLY A 44 -2.82 5.89 -5.71
N HIS A 45 -2.58 6.28 -4.45
CA HIS A 45 -3.28 5.67 -3.32
C HIS A 45 -4.79 5.91 -3.40
N ALA A 46 -5.23 7.13 -3.75
CA ALA A 46 -6.65 7.41 -3.91
C ALA A 46 -7.27 6.60 -5.06
N ASN A 47 -6.56 6.47 -6.18
CA ASN A 47 -6.99 5.67 -7.33
C ASN A 47 -7.12 4.17 -6.99
N ALA A 48 -6.33 3.69 -6.03
CA ALA A 48 -6.36 2.32 -5.55
C ALA A 48 -7.53 2.02 -4.60
N LEU A 49 -8.13 3.03 -3.95
CA LEU A 49 -9.11 2.84 -2.86
C LEU A 49 -10.30 1.93 -3.23
N PRO A 50 -10.97 2.09 -4.40
CA PRO A 50 -12.10 1.22 -4.74
C PRO A 50 -11.69 -0.26 -4.86
N ALA A 51 -10.52 -0.53 -5.43
CA ALA A 51 -10.01 -1.90 -5.56
C ALA A 51 -9.51 -2.46 -4.22
N LEU A 52 -8.93 -1.62 -3.35
CA LEU A 52 -8.54 -2.02 -1.99
C LEU A 52 -9.75 -2.39 -1.14
N ALA A 53 -10.87 -1.69 -1.29
CA ALA A 53 -12.13 -2.06 -0.64
C ALA A 53 -12.59 -3.47 -1.05
N ASN A 54 -12.46 -3.81 -2.34
CA ASN A 54 -12.76 -5.16 -2.82
C ASN A 54 -11.80 -6.21 -2.25
N ALA A 55 -10.49 -5.93 -2.23
CA ALA A 55 -9.48 -6.83 -1.65
C ALA A 55 -9.70 -7.08 -0.15
N ILE A 56 -10.13 -6.05 0.58
CA ILE A 56 -10.52 -6.14 1.99
C ILE A 56 -11.74 -7.03 2.17
N HIS A 57 -12.76 -6.87 1.31
CA HIS A 57 -13.99 -7.67 1.33
C HIS A 57 -13.74 -9.13 0.96
N SER A 58 -12.81 -9.40 0.04
CA SER A 58 -12.38 -10.75 -0.37
C SER A 58 -11.38 -11.40 0.58
N GLU A 59 -10.99 -10.70 1.65
CA GLU A 59 -9.96 -11.11 2.60
C GLU A 59 -8.59 -11.41 1.99
N ALA A 60 -8.26 -10.74 0.89
CA ALA A 60 -6.98 -10.92 0.22
C ALA A 60 -5.81 -10.37 1.05
N PRO A 61 -4.70 -11.13 1.21
CA PRO A 61 -3.50 -10.65 1.90
C PRO A 61 -2.68 -9.71 1.01
N VAL A 62 -3.16 -8.47 0.87
CA VAL A 62 -2.52 -7.41 0.07
C VAL A 62 -1.99 -6.30 0.99
N ILE A 63 -0.71 -5.95 0.81
CA ILE A 63 -0.09 -4.77 1.43
C ILE A 63 0.00 -3.67 0.39
N ASN A 64 -0.59 -2.52 0.68
CA ASN A 64 -0.46 -1.31 -0.13
C ASN A 64 0.53 -0.34 0.52
N ILE A 65 1.61 -0.02 -0.18
CA ILE A 65 2.59 0.99 0.24
C ILE A 65 2.45 2.19 -0.68
N ALA A 66 2.12 3.33 -0.09
CA ALA A 66 1.96 4.58 -0.81
C ALA A 66 2.98 5.62 -0.34
N GLY A 67 3.49 6.40 -1.28
CA GLY A 67 4.18 7.65 -0.97
C GLY A 67 3.28 8.61 -0.19
N SER A 68 3.90 9.54 0.54
CA SER A 68 3.21 10.59 1.25
C SER A 68 4.02 11.88 1.16
N ALA A 69 3.35 13.04 1.23
CA ALA A 69 4.02 14.33 1.30
C ALA A 69 5.07 14.39 2.42
N GLU A 70 6.14 15.15 2.16
CA GLU A 70 7.22 15.38 3.11
C GLU A 70 6.69 15.91 4.44
N SER A 71 7.32 15.49 5.54
CA SER A 71 6.87 15.82 6.91
C SER A 71 6.61 17.31 7.17
N PRO A 72 7.43 18.28 6.67
CA PRO A 72 7.19 19.71 6.90
C PRO A 72 5.96 20.25 6.18
N ASN A 73 5.58 19.62 5.07
CA ASN A 73 4.52 20.06 4.17
C ASN A 73 3.16 19.43 4.47
N LEU A 74 3.09 18.59 5.51
CA LEU A 74 1.85 17.96 5.93
C LEU A 74 0.89 18.96 6.61
N GLY A 75 -0.39 18.93 6.22
CA GLY A 75 -1.44 19.81 6.70
C GLY A 75 -1.33 21.26 6.21
N ARG A 76 -0.49 21.53 5.21
CA ARG A 76 -0.23 22.87 4.65
C ARG A 76 -0.85 23.08 3.28
N GLY A 77 -1.63 22.12 2.76
CA GLY A 77 -2.22 22.19 1.43
C GLY A 77 -1.20 22.04 0.31
N ALA A 78 -0.03 21.46 0.62
CA ALA A 78 0.99 21.18 -0.36
C ALA A 78 0.54 20.11 -1.36
N MET A 79 1.22 20.04 -2.51
CA MET A 79 1.01 18.97 -3.48
C MET A 79 1.14 17.61 -2.77
N GLN A 80 0.13 16.73 -2.95
CA GLN A 80 0.05 15.40 -2.31
C GLN A 80 -0.23 15.37 -0.79
N ASP A 81 -0.65 16.49 -0.19
CA ASP A 81 -1.00 16.56 1.25
C ASP A 81 -2.44 16.07 1.56
N LEU A 82 -3.25 15.81 0.53
CA LEU A 82 -4.68 15.54 0.68
C LEU A 82 -5.03 14.14 1.23
N ILE A 83 -4.08 13.21 1.26
CA ILE A 83 -4.38 11.79 1.48
C ILE A 83 -3.71 11.34 2.79
N ARG A 84 -4.19 11.89 3.90
CA ARG A 84 -3.75 11.46 5.24
C ARG A 84 -4.81 10.64 5.99
N LEU A 85 -6.10 10.82 5.71
CA LEU A 85 -7.13 10.38 6.65
C LEU A 85 -8.44 9.83 6.06
N MET A 86 -8.75 10.05 4.78
CA MET A 86 -10.18 10.00 4.41
C MET A 86 -10.81 8.65 4.05
N LEU A 87 -10.09 7.52 3.93
CA LEU A 87 -10.79 6.29 3.51
C LEU A 87 -10.38 4.92 4.11
N LEU A 88 -9.36 4.82 4.96
CA LEU A 88 -8.94 3.51 5.49
C LEU A 88 -9.21 3.25 6.97
N ASN A 89 -9.52 4.29 7.77
CA ASN A 89 -9.85 4.12 9.20
C ASN A 89 -11.08 3.24 9.45
N ARG A 90 -11.90 2.98 8.44
CA ARG A 90 -13.11 2.16 8.56
C ARG A 90 -12.97 0.73 8.02
N LEU A 91 -11.90 0.41 7.27
CA LEU A 91 -11.92 -0.78 6.40
C LEU A 91 -11.07 -2.00 6.82
N ARG A 92 -9.91 -1.95 7.53
CA ARG A 92 -9.35 -3.16 8.22
C ARG A 92 -7.97 -3.03 8.92
N ARG A 93 -7.74 -3.99 9.84
CA ARG A 93 -6.53 -4.72 10.34
C ARG A 93 -5.15 -4.05 10.51
N GLY A 94 -4.96 -2.77 10.21
CA GLY A 94 -3.72 -2.07 10.53
C GLY A 94 -3.38 -0.98 9.53
N HIS A 95 -3.09 0.22 10.02
CA HIS A 95 -2.56 1.30 9.21
C HIS A 95 -1.44 2.01 9.98
N GLY A 96 -0.48 2.58 9.27
CA GLY A 96 0.61 3.36 9.88
C GLY A 96 1.27 4.26 8.86
N LYS A 97 1.72 5.43 9.32
CA LYS A 97 2.67 6.26 8.57
C LYS A 97 4.01 6.13 9.28
N PHE A 98 5.02 5.74 8.52
CA PHE A 98 6.37 5.54 9.02
C PHE A 98 7.27 6.61 8.43
N ARG A 99 8.10 7.24 9.27
CA ARG A 99 9.14 8.15 8.79
C ARG A 99 10.39 7.38 8.39
N HIS A 100 10.65 6.29 9.09
CA HIS A 100 11.83 5.47 8.87
C HIS A 100 11.45 4.02 8.55
N LEU A 101 12.24 3.40 7.67
CA LEU A 101 11.99 2.02 7.24
C LEU A 101 12.01 1.03 8.41
N HIS A 102 12.85 1.26 9.42
CA HIS A 102 12.92 0.39 10.60
C HIS A 102 11.60 0.38 11.40
N GLU A 103 10.88 1.49 11.44
CA GLU A 103 9.56 1.59 12.09
C GLU A 103 8.52 0.79 11.31
N PHE A 104 8.59 0.80 9.98
CA PHE A 104 7.72 -0.03 9.16
C PHE A 104 8.02 -1.52 9.35
N LEU A 105 9.30 -1.91 9.29
CA LEU A 105 9.74 -3.30 9.39
C LEU A 105 9.37 -3.94 10.73
N SER A 106 9.38 -3.18 11.83
CA SER A 106 8.96 -3.68 13.14
C SER A 106 7.46 -3.99 13.21
N THR A 107 6.63 -3.36 12.37
CA THR A 107 5.18 -3.64 12.28
C THR A 107 4.83 -4.75 11.29
N LEU A 108 5.77 -5.17 10.45
CA LEU A 108 5.53 -6.14 9.38
C LEU A 108 5.10 -7.53 9.89
N PRO A 109 5.70 -8.10 10.96
CA PRO A 109 5.23 -9.38 11.52
C PRO A 109 3.75 -9.33 11.93
N TRP A 110 3.35 -8.25 12.60
CA TRP A 110 1.97 -8.02 13.02
C TRP A 110 1.01 -7.86 11.83
N LEU A 111 1.39 -7.08 10.81
CA LEU A 111 0.61 -6.92 9.59
C LEU A 111 0.44 -8.23 8.80
N LEU A 112 1.43 -9.12 8.88
CA LEU A 112 1.40 -10.44 8.24
C LEU A 112 0.76 -11.55 9.10
N GLY A 113 0.24 -11.21 10.28
CA GLY A 113 -0.38 -12.19 11.18
C GLY A 113 0.60 -13.21 11.75
N ARG A 114 1.89 -12.86 11.83
CA ARG A 114 2.93 -13.67 12.49
C ARG A 114 3.17 -13.11 13.91
N PRO A 115 3.12 -13.96 14.96
CA PRO A 115 3.36 -13.53 16.33
C PRO A 115 4.80 -13.01 16.52
#